data_AF-A0A653YBJ7-F1
#
_entry.id   AF-A0A653YBJ7-F1
#
_cell.length_a   1.000
_cell.length_b   1.000
_cell.length_c   1.000
_cell.angle_alpha   90.00
_cell.angle_beta   90.00
_cell.angle_gamma   90.00
#
_symmetry.space_group_name_H-M   'P 1'
#
loop_
_entity.id
_entity.type
_entity.pdbx_description
1 polymer ?
#
loop_
_entity_poly.entity_id
_entity_poly.type
_entity_poly.pdbx_seq_one_letter_code
_entity_poly.pdbx_strand_id
1 'polypeptide(L)'
;MRKGRSSGLSLEVAQYRRLRHDEVMDKPKLTNAEITAADAQFPHHAERTWAHLGRCVSRYQECDDFIEFVFLSMWDGPIRPQMRAVYSAFGNRDLFTRCKVTTKAIEAGPTPKLAADWKVLVAALRQGADRRAEYAHARSVTFGGGIAIEIDEITGLGVGHRRLGPREMQLRRSKLNDERVWTLSGLVDEYRRLTDLLAHIQAFAGRSRDASDASRPKAAPGHGV
;
A
#
# COMPACT_ATOMS: atom_id res chain seq x y z
N MET A 1 26.62 25.80 32.07
CA MET A 1 26.13 26.91 31.22
C MET A 1 26.15 26.47 29.76
N ARG A 2 25.10 26.83 29.02
CA ARG A 2 24.88 26.56 27.59
C ARG A 2 25.83 27.39 26.70
N LYS A 3 26.25 26.84 25.55
CA LYS A 3 25.90 27.27 24.16
C LYS A 3 27.06 26.95 23.21
N GLY A 4 26.69 26.37 22.06
CA GLY A 4 27.57 26.16 20.92
C GLY A 4 26.97 25.19 19.91
N ARG A 5 25.70 25.40 19.51
CA ARG A 5 25.08 24.68 18.39
C ARG A 5 25.84 25.05 17.12
N SER A 6 26.68 24.15 16.60
CA SER A 6 27.05 24.21 15.19
C SER A 6 25.84 23.74 14.39
N SER A 7 25.38 24.61 13.51
CA SER A 7 24.34 24.36 12.53
C SER A 7 24.78 23.20 11.62
N GLY A 8 24.28 22.00 11.91
CA GLY A 8 24.28 20.88 10.99
C GLY A 8 23.35 21.17 9.82
N LEU A 9 23.81 22.00 8.89
CA LEU A 9 23.31 21.99 7.52
C LEU A 9 23.73 20.63 6.95
N SER A 10 22.81 19.67 7.05
CA SER A 10 22.87 18.44 6.27
C SER A 10 22.86 18.84 4.81
N LEU A 11 24.05 18.92 4.20
CA LEU A 11 24.23 18.86 2.76
C LEU A 11 23.48 17.62 2.27
N GLU A 12 22.29 17.83 1.71
CA GLU A 12 21.65 16.83 0.87
C GLU A 12 22.59 16.62 -0.31
N VAL A 13 23.41 15.58 -0.21
CA VAL A 13 24.28 15.12 -1.28
C VAL A 13 23.37 14.69 -2.42
N ALA A 14 23.22 15.57 -3.41
CA ALA A 14 22.71 15.21 -4.71
C ALA A 14 23.62 14.10 -5.24
N GLN A 15 23.09 12.87 -5.30
CA GLN A 15 23.78 11.76 -5.94
C GLN A 15 23.87 12.06 -7.43
N TYR A 16 24.99 12.64 -7.87
CA TYR A 16 25.33 12.78 -9.28
C TYR A 16 25.60 11.40 -9.87
N ARG A 17 24.59 10.78 -10.46
CA ARG A 17 24.79 9.65 -11.37
C ARG A 17 25.34 10.22 -12.68
N ARG A 18 26.54 9.80 -13.11
CA ARG A 18 27.01 10.03 -14.49
C ARG A 18 26.09 9.27 -15.42
N LEU A 19 25.14 9.97 -16.03
CA LEU A 19 24.37 9.44 -17.15
C LEU A 19 25.29 9.36 -18.36
N ARG A 20 25.15 8.32 -19.19
CA ARG A 20 25.90 8.25 -20.44
C ARG A 20 25.43 9.36 -21.38
N HIS A 21 26.35 9.93 -22.16
CA HIS A 21 26.07 11.05 -23.07
C HIS A 21 24.84 10.76 -23.96
N ASP A 22 24.73 9.53 -24.47
CA ASP A 22 23.62 9.11 -25.34
C ASP A 22 22.26 9.03 -24.61
N GLU A 23 22.24 8.65 -23.33
CA GLU A 23 21.01 8.61 -22.50
C GLU A 23 20.44 10.01 -22.22
N VAL A 24 21.29 11.03 -22.42
CA VAL A 24 21.02 12.44 -22.16
C VAL A 24 20.60 13.09 -23.48
N MET A 25 21.27 12.86 -24.59
CA MET A 25 21.01 13.56 -25.86
C MET A 25 19.66 13.23 -26.54
N ASP A 26 19.07 12.05 -26.28
CA ASP A 26 17.83 11.60 -26.95
C ASP A 26 16.51 12.10 -26.35
N LYS A 27 16.54 12.88 -25.27
CA LYS A 27 15.32 13.42 -24.65
C LYS A 27 14.97 14.80 -25.20
N PRO A 28 13.70 15.08 -25.59
CA PRO A 28 13.29 16.39 -26.08
C PRO A 28 13.59 17.47 -25.04
N LYS A 29 14.15 18.59 -25.51
CA LYS A 29 14.49 19.75 -24.68
C LYS A 29 13.21 20.41 -24.19
N LEU A 30 13.01 20.46 -22.87
CA LEU A 30 11.97 21.31 -22.28
C LEU A 30 12.43 22.78 -22.36
N THR A 31 11.57 23.64 -22.88
CA THR A 31 11.70 25.09 -22.85
C THR A 31 11.60 25.63 -21.42
N ASN A 32 12.08 26.84 -21.18
CA ASN A 32 11.96 27.51 -19.87
C ASN A 32 10.49 27.66 -19.41
N ALA A 33 9.56 27.84 -20.36
CA ALA A 33 8.13 27.88 -20.07
C ALA A 33 7.62 26.52 -19.57
N GLU A 34 8.03 25.42 -20.20
CA GLU A 34 7.65 24.06 -19.79
C GLU A 34 8.27 23.67 -18.44
N ILE A 35 9.51 24.10 -18.16
CA ILE A 35 10.15 23.91 -16.86
C ILE A 35 9.37 24.63 -15.76
N THR A 36 9.01 25.90 -15.99
CA THR A 36 8.26 26.72 -15.03
C THR A 36 6.88 26.13 -14.77
N ALA A 37 6.19 25.68 -15.84
CA ALA A 37 4.91 24.98 -15.72
C ALA A 37 5.04 23.67 -14.93
N ALA A 38 6.08 22.87 -15.18
CA ALA A 38 6.32 21.61 -14.48
C ALA A 38 6.65 21.82 -12.99
N ASP A 39 7.43 22.86 -12.65
CA ASP A 39 7.71 23.19 -11.25
C ASP A 39 6.46 23.70 -10.51
N ALA A 40 5.62 24.47 -11.19
CA ALA A 40 4.33 24.89 -10.64
C ALA A 40 3.38 23.70 -10.38
N GLN A 41 3.51 22.60 -11.13
CA GLN A 41 2.71 21.39 -10.95
C GLN A 41 3.24 20.45 -9.86
N PHE A 42 4.50 20.58 -9.44
CA PHE A 42 5.11 19.68 -8.46
C PHE A 42 4.39 19.66 -7.10
N PRO A 43 3.97 20.79 -6.50
CA PRO A 43 3.18 20.79 -5.27
C PRO A 43 1.91 19.95 -5.39
N HIS A 44 1.17 20.08 -6.50
CA HIS A 44 -0.02 19.27 -6.77
C HIS A 44 0.31 17.79 -6.95
N HIS A 45 1.42 17.46 -7.60
CA HIS A 45 1.90 16.08 -7.70
C HIS A 45 2.22 15.49 -6.31
N ALA A 46 2.93 16.23 -5.47
CA ALA A 46 3.29 15.81 -4.12
C ALA A 46 2.05 15.61 -3.23
N GLU A 47 1.10 16.56 -3.28
CA GLU A 47 -0.18 16.46 -2.60
C GLU A 47 -0.96 15.20 -3.01
N ARG A 48 -1.07 14.95 -4.32
CA ARG A 48 -1.72 13.73 -4.83
C ARG A 48 -1.01 12.46 -4.36
N THR A 49 0.32 12.47 -4.30
CA THR A 49 1.12 11.33 -3.83
C THR A 49 0.80 11.02 -2.37
N TRP A 50 0.77 12.03 -1.49
CA TRP A 50 0.40 11.86 -0.09
C TRP A 50 -1.07 11.44 0.09
N ALA A 51 -1.98 12.02 -0.68
CA ALA A 51 -3.39 11.65 -0.65
C ALA A 51 -3.59 10.17 -1.03
N HIS A 52 -2.91 9.69 -2.07
CA HIS A 52 -2.97 8.29 -2.47
C HIS A 52 -2.28 7.35 -1.48
N LEU A 53 -1.20 7.77 -0.84
CA LEU A 53 -0.60 7.01 0.27
C LEU A 53 -1.61 6.82 1.41
N GLY A 54 -2.26 7.91 1.84
CA GLY A 54 -3.30 7.87 2.87
C GLY A 54 -4.45 6.93 2.48
N ARG A 55 -4.93 7.01 1.24
CA ARG A 55 -5.96 6.10 0.70
C ARG A 55 -5.54 4.63 0.74
N CYS A 56 -4.28 4.31 0.41
CA CYS A 56 -3.78 2.92 0.50
C CYS A 56 -3.72 2.44 1.96
N VAL A 57 -3.23 3.27 2.88
CA VAL A 57 -3.19 2.94 4.31
C VAL A 57 -4.59 2.69 4.86
N SER A 58 -5.54 3.59 4.60
CA SER A 58 -6.93 3.46 5.05
C SER A 58 -7.61 2.25 4.42
N ARG A 59 -7.47 2.03 3.11
CA ARG A 59 -8.12 0.88 2.44
C ARG A 59 -7.59 -0.45 2.94
N TYR A 60 -6.29 -0.53 3.23
CA TYR A 60 -5.73 -1.72 3.86
C TYR A 60 -6.27 -1.92 5.29
N GLN A 61 -6.40 -0.86 6.07
CA GLN A 61 -7.01 -0.93 7.41
C GLN A 61 -8.45 -1.46 7.33
N GLU A 62 -9.24 -1.03 6.35
CA GLU A 62 -10.58 -1.57 6.13
C GLU A 62 -10.57 -3.07 5.80
N CYS A 63 -9.59 -3.56 5.02
CA CYS A 63 -9.44 -5.00 4.75
C CYS A 63 -9.15 -5.77 6.05
N ASP A 64 -8.35 -5.20 6.94
CA ASP A 64 -7.99 -5.78 8.23
C ASP A 64 -9.18 -5.79 9.21
N ASP A 65 -9.90 -4.67 9.31
CA ASP A 65 -11.09 -4.54 10.15
C ASP A 65 -12.20 -5.52 9.72
N PHE A 66 -12.31 -5.80 8.42
CA PHE A 66 -13.31 -6.73 7.90
C PHE A 66 -13.03 -8.20 8.24
N ILE A 67 -11.83 -8.56 8.70
CA ILE A 67 -11.50 -9.94 9.11
C ILE A 67 -12.35 -10.38 10.30
N GLU A 68 -12.69 -9.46 11.21
CA GLU A 68 -13.65 -9.75 12.28
C GLU A 68 -15.01 -10.16 11.71
N PHE A 69 -15.48 -9.44 10.69
CA PHE A 69 -16.76 -9.73 10.07
C PHE A 69 -16.76 -11.10 9.39
N VAL A 70 -15.65 -11.47 8.73
CA VAL A 70 -15.47 -12.83 8.18
C VAL A 70 -15.56 -13.88 9.28
N PHE A 71 -14.82 -13.70 10.38
CA PHE A 71 -14.88 -14.63 11.51
C PHE A 71 -16.30 -14.76 12.06
N LEU A 72 -16.98 -13.64 12.28
CA LEU A 72 -18.35 -13.62 12.80
C LEU A 72 -19.39 -14.14 11.81
N SER A 73 -19.10 -14.18 10.50
CA SER A 73 -20.01 -14.77 9.52
C SER A 73 -20.13 -16.29 9.63
N MET A 74 -19.18 -16.94 10.30
CA MET A 74 -19.21 -18.38 10.61
C MET A 74 -20.10 -18.73 11.80
N TRP A 75 -20.56 -17.72 12.55
CA TRP A 75 -21.30 -17.90 13.79
C TRP A 75 -22.58 -17.09 13.76
N ASP A 76 -23.71 -17.72 14.04
CA ASP A 76 -24.98 -17.02 14.08
C ASP A 76 -25.86 -17.53 15.24
N GLY A 77 -26.89 -16.75 15.58
CA GLY A 77 -27.75 -17.03 16.73
C GLY A 77 -27.10 -16.68 18.09
N PRO A 78 -27.53 -17.35 19.18
CA PRO A 78 -27.18 -16.96 20.54
C PRO A 78 -25.70 -17.04 20.90
N ILE A 79 -24.89 -17.77 20.12
CA ILE A 79 -23.44 -17.96 20.35
C ILE A 79 -22.58 -16.81 19.77
N ARG A 80 -23.15 -15.99 18.88
CA ARG A 80 -22.41 -14.94 18.17
C ARG A 80 -21.79 -13.88 19.10
N PRO A 81 -22.47 -13.39 20.15
CA PRO A 81 -21.87 -12.46 21.10
C PRO A 81 -20.66 -13.04 21.85
N GLN A 82 -20.71 -14.32 22.25
CA GLN A 82 -19.59 -15.00 22.90
C GLN A 82 -18.41 -15.12 21.94
N MET A 83 -18.65 -15.50 20.67
CA MET A 83 -17.59 -15.60 19.68
C MET A 83 -16.99 -14.23 19.34
N ARG A 84 -17.79 -13.16 19.34
CA ARG A 84 -17.25 -11.79 19.24
C ARG A 84 -16.30 -11.49 20.40
N ALA A 85 -16.68 -11.78 21.65
CA ALA A 85 -15.81 -11.57 22.80
C ALA A 85 -14.50 -12.37 22.70
N VAL A 86 -14.58 -13.62 22.23
CA VAL A 86 -13.39 -14.45 21.94
C VAL A 86 -12.50 -13.78 20.90
N TYR A 87 -13.07 -13.30 19.78
CA TYR A 87 -12.30 -12.62 18.74
C TYR A 87 -11.69 -11.32 19.24
N SER A 88 -12.41 -10.52 20.03
CA SER A 88 -11.92 -9.28 20.64
C SER A 88 -10.72 -9.51 21.55
N ALA A 89 -10.59 -10.68 22.20
CA ALA A 89 -9.39 -11.04 22.96
C ALA A 89 -8.13 -11.14 22.07
N PHE A 90 -8.30 -11.35 20.76
CA PHE A 90 -7.26 -11.29 19.74
C PHE A 90 -7.23 -9.97 18.97
N GLY A 91 -8.15 -9.03 19.25
CA GLY A 91 -8.33 -7.77 18.53
C GLY A 91 -7.08 -6.89 18.52
N ASN A 92 -6.32 -6.88 19.62
CA ASN A 92 -5.07 -6.10 19.73
C ASN A 92 -3.84 -6.84 19.17
N ARG A 93 -3.99 -8.06 18.65
CA ARG A 93 -2.88 -8.80 18.04
C ARG A 93 -2.71 -8.43 16.58
N ASP A 94 -1.58 -8.82 16.01
CA ASP A 94 -1.28 -8.61 14.61
C ASP A 94 -2.31 -9.32 13.69
N LEU A 95 -2.48 -8.79 12.47
CA LEU A 95 -3.38 -9.34 11.45
C LEU A 95 -3.19 -10.86 11.26
N PHE A 96 -1.96 -11.37 11.29
CA PHE A 96 -1.74 -12.79 11.04
C PHE A 96 -2.22 -13.67 12.17
N THR A 97 -2.15 -13.19 13.41
CA THR A 97 -2.80 -13.86 14.54
C THR A 97 -4.31 -13.89 14.35
N ARG A 98 -4.94 -12.78 13.95
CA ARG A 98 -6.38 -12.74 13.64
C ARG A 98 -6.75 -13.68 12.50
N CYS A 99 -6.01 -13.66 11.39
CA CYS A 99 -6.21 -14.59 10.28
C CYS A 99 -6.09 -16.06 10.70
N LYS A 100 -5.14 -16.42 11.59
CA LYS A 100 -4.99 -17.80 12.08
C LYS A 100 -6.22 -18.28 12.84
N VAL A 101 -6.80 -17.43 13.69
CA VAL A 101 -8.04 -17.75 14.42
C VAL A 101 -9.20 -17.91 13.44
N THR A 102 -9.32 -17.00 12.47
CA THR A 102 -10.33 -17.09 11.41
C THR A 102 -10.17 -18.33 10.54
N THR A 103 -8.95 -18.71 10.17
CA THR A 103 -8.67 -19.95 9.43
C THR A 103 -9.19 -21.17 10.18
N LYS A 104 -8.92 -21.28 11.48
CA LYS A 104 -9.41 -22.42 12.28
C LYS A 104 -10.94 -22.48 12.30
N ALA A 105 -11.61 -21.35 12.40
CA ALA A 105 -13.07 -21.29 12.35
C ALA A 105 -13.64 -21.73 10.99
N ILE A 106 -12.99 -21.32 9.89
CA ILE A 106 -13.40 -21.68 8.53
C ILE A 106 -13.11 -23.16 8.23
N GLU A 107 -11.97 -23.68 8.67
CA GLU A 107 -11.58 -25.09 8.47
C GLU A 107 -12.47 -26.05 9.29
N ALA A 108 -13.00 -25.60 10.43
CA ALA A 108 -14.04 -26.32 11.17
C ALA A 108 -15.45 -26.15 10.57
N GLY A 109 -15.59 -25.30 9.55
CA GLY A 109 -16.85 -24.92 8.94
C GLY A 109 -17.40 -25.93 7.92
N PRO A 110 -18.50 -25.57 7.23
CA PRO A 110 -19.34 -26.53 6.55
C PRO A 110 -18.82 -27.01 5.18
N THR A 111 -17.90 -26.28 4.54
CA THR A 111 -17.44 -26.66 3.18
C THR A 111 -15.92 -26.55 2.98
N PRO A 112 -15.26 -27.56 2.36
CA PRO A 112 -13.84 -27.48 1.99
C PRO A 112 -13.52 -26.35 1.01
N LYS A 113 -14.50 -25.97 0.17
CA LYS A 113 -14.35 -24.88 -0.80
C LYS A 113 -14.10 -23.53 -0.13
N LEU A 114 -14.83 -23.21 0.94
CA LEU A 114 -14.62 -21.97 1.69
C LEU A 114 -13.22 -21.93 2.33
N ALA A 115 -12.72 -23.06 2.83
CA ALA A 115 -11.36 -23.13 3.35
C ALA A 115 -10.30 -22.88 2.27
N ALA A 116 -10.50 -23.37 1.04
CA ALA A 116 -9.61 -23.11 -0.08
C ALA A 116 -9.64 -21.64 -0.51
N ASP A 117 -10.83 -21.07 -0.71
CA ASP A 117 -11.04 -19.65 -1.04
C ASP A 117 -10.39 -18.73 0.02
N TRP A 118 -10.56 -19.06 1.30
CA TRP A 118 -9.97 -18.31 2.40
C TRP A 118 -8.44 -18.32 2.37
N LYS A 119 -7.82 -19.46 2.06
CA LYS A 119 -6.35 -19.56 1.96
C LYS A 119 -5.80 -18.61 0.90
N VAL A 120 -6.50 -18.46 -0.23
CA VAL A 120 -6.14 -17.49 -1.27
C VAL A 120 -6.23 -16.05 -0.74
N LEU A 121 -7.31 -15.72 -0.03
CA LEU A 121 -7.47 -14.38 0.56
C LEU A 121 -6.41 -14.06 1.63
N VAL A 122 -6.05 -15.03 2.48
CA VAL A 122 -4.99 -14.86 3.47
C VAL A 122 -3.63 -14.58 2.81
N ALA A 123 -3.34 -15.24 1.69
CA ALA A 123 -2.12 -14.95 0.91
C ALA A 123 -2.14 -13.52 0.34
N ALA A 124 -3.29 -13.08 -0.19
CA ALA A 124 -3.45 -11.71 -0.70
C ALA A 124 -3.35 -10.64 0.41
N LEU A 125 -3.90 -10.92 1.59
CA LEU A 125 -3.77 -10.07 2.79
C LEU A 125 -2.31 -9.97 3.25
N ARG A 126 -1.56 -11.08 3.26
CA ARG A 126 -0.11 -11.09 3.52
C ARG A 126 0.65 -10.18 2.57
N GLN A 127 0.40 -10.33 1.27
CA GLN A 127 1.03 -9.45 0.27
C GLN A 127 0.66 -7.97 0.49
N GLY A 128 -0.59 -7.68 0.88
CA GLY A 128 -1.00 -6.33 1.25
C GLY A 128 -0.26 -5.79 2.47
N ALA A 129 -0.05 -6.61 3.50
CA ALA A 129 0.72 -6.24 4.70
C ALA A 129 2.16 -5.87 4.34
N ASP A 130 2.79 -6.70 3.51
CA ASP A 130 4.17 -6.50 3.08
C ASP A 130 4.32 -5.22 2.25
N ARG A 131 3.43 -5.00 1.27
CA ARG A 131 3.40 -3.76 0.46
C ARG A 131 3.12 -2.53 1.32
N ARG A 132 2.19 -2.61 2.28
CA ARG A 132 1.95 -1.53 3.23
C ARG A 132 3.19 -1.17 4.01
N ALA A 133 3.92 -2.16 4.51
CA ALA A 133 5.18 -1.89 5.19
C ALA A 133 6.17 -1.20 4.25
N GLU A 134 6.18 -1.54 2.96
CA GLU A 134 7.06 -0.90 1.96
C GLU A 134 6.81 0.58 1.82
N TYR A 135 5.57 1.04 1.60
CA TYR A 135 5.29 2.46 1.42
C TYR A 135 5.11 3.24 2.73
N ALA A 136 4.65 2.61 3.82
CA ALA A 136 4.44 3.30 5.10
C ALA A 136 5.74 3.62 5.85
N HIS A 137 6.81 2.87 5.56
CA HIS A 137 8.15 3.09 6.13
C HIS A 137 9.17 3.53 5.07
N ALA A 138 8.69 3.94 3.90
CA ALA A 138 9.55 4.49 2.86
C ALA A 138 9.99 5.92 3.19
N ARG A 139 11.18 6.30 2.73
CA ARG A 139 11.63 7.69 2.71
C ARG A 139 11.00 8.39 1.50
N SER A 140 10.46 9.59 1.70
CA SER A 140 10.07 10.46 0.59
C SER A 140 11.31 11.08 -0.06
N VAL A 141 11.39 11.00 -1.39
CA VAL A 141 12.47 11.57 -2.18
C VAL A 141 11.87 12.30 -3.37
N THR A 142 12.38 13.49 -3.66
CA THR A 142 12.08 14.15 -4.94
C THR A 142 13.02 13.59 -5.99
N PHE A 143 12.47 12.97 -7.03
CA PHE A 143 13.21 12.41 -8.15
C PHE A 143 12.89 13.18 -9.43
N GLY A 144 13.81 13.17 -10.40
CA GLY A 144 13.67 14.00 -11.60
C GLY A 144 13.95 15.49 -11.32
N GLY A 145 13.81 16.32 -12.35
CA GLY A 145 14.16 17.73 -12.29
C GLY A 145 15.67 18.03 -12.23
N GLY A 146 16.52 17.03 -12.41
CA GLY A 146 17.97 17.19 -12.50
C GLY A 146 18.36 18.11 -13.65
N ILE A 147 19.35 18.96 -13.40
CA ILE A 147 19.88 19.91 -14.38
C ILE A 147 21.16 19.28 -14.96
N ALA A 148 21.16 18.95 -16.24
CA ALA A 148 22.38 18.69 -16.98
C ALA A 148 22.97 20.04 -17.42
N ILE A 149 24.24 20.25 -17.14
CA ILE A 149 24.97 21.45 -17.56
C ILE A 149 25.80 21.04 -18.77
N GLU A 150 25.58 21.71 -19.91
CA GLU A 150 26.43 21.57 -21.09
C GLU A 150 27.68 22.42 -20.86
N ILE A 151 28.83 21.76 -20.86
CA ILE A 151 30.14 22.38 -20.66
C ILE A 151 30.82 22.44 -22.03
N ASP A 152 31.30 23.63 -22.41
CA ASP A 152 32.15 23.80 -23.58
C ASP A 152 33.48 23.12 -23.33
N GLU A 153 33.82 22.13 -24.15
CA GLU A 153 35.00 21.29 -23.97
C GLU A 153 36.31 22.07 -24.16
N ILE A 154 36.29 23.21 -24.85
CA ILE A 154 37.47 24.03 -25.12
C ILE A 154 37.70 25.03 -23.98
N THR A 155 36.63 25.68 -23.51
CA THR A 155 36.73 26.74 -22.50
C THR A 155 36.50 26.24 -21.08
N GLY A 156 35.93 25.04 -20.90
CA GLY A 156 35.52 24.50 -19.61
C GLY A 156 34.35 25.25 -18.95
N LEU A 157 33.74 26.20 -19.66
CA LEU A 157 32.65 27.03 -19.14
C LEU A 157 31.29 26.38 -19.43
N GLY A 158 30.34 26.55 -18.50
CA GLY A 158 28.96 26.14 -18.73
C GLY A 158 28.31 27.01 -19.79
N VAL A 159 28.00 26.43 -20.95
CA VAL A 159 27.37 27.09 -22.12
C VAL A 159 25.87 26.86 -22.18
N GLY A 160 25.35 25.93 -21.39
CA GLY A 160 23.92 25.68 -21.30
C GLY A 160 23.57 24.89 -20.05
N HIS A 161 22.31 24.96 -19.65
CA HIS A 161 21.75 24.05 -18.67
C HIS A 161 20.40 23.55 -19.16
N ARG A 162 20.10 22.28 -18.92
CA ARG A 162 18.89 21.61 -19.41
C ARG A 162 18.32 20.74 -18.30
N ARG A 163 17.00 20.68 -18.19
CA ARG A 163 16.35 19.80 -17.22
C ARG A 163 16.02 18.45 -17.84
N LEU A 164 16.29 17.37 -17.12
CA LEU A 164 16.17 16.00 -17.65
C LEU A 164 14.74 15.40 -17.56
N GLY A 165 13.78 16.15 -17.02
CA GLY A 165 12.37 15.76 -16.90
C GLY A 165 11.62 16.53 -15.79
N PRO A 166 10.30 16.35 -15.67
CA PRO A 166 9.52 16.92 -14.56
C PRO A 166 9.99 16.35 -13.21
N ARG A 167 9.80 17.12 -12.13
CA ARG A 167 9.99 16.61 -10.77
C ARG A 167 8.83 15.70 -10.42
N GLU A 168 9.13 14.61 -9.74
CA GLU A 168 8.14 13.73 -9.15
C GLU A 168 8.51 13.40 -7.71
N MET A 169 7.49 13.13 -6.91
CA MET A 169 7.67 12.59 -5.57
C MET A 169 7.63 11.07 -5.66
N GLN A 170 8.65 10.43 -5.10
CA GLN A 170 8.75 8.97 -4.98
C GLN A 170 8.88 8.58 -3.50
N LEU A 171 8.33 7.43 -3.13
CA LEU A 171 8.59 6.79 -1.84
C LEU A 171 9.56 5.64 -2.07
N ARG A 172 10.74 5.72 -1.45
CA ARG A 172 11.81 4.75 -1.63
C ARG A 172 12.08 4.00 -0.34
N ARG A 173 12.12 2.68 -0.41
CA ARG A 173 12.52 1.82 0.71
C ARG A 173 13.67 0.92 0.26
N SER A 174 14.85 1.18 0.82
CA SER A 174 16.00 0.31 0.64
C SER A 174 15.88 -0.88 1.60
N LYS A 175 15.89 -2.09 1.03
CA LYS A 175 16.23 -3.34 1.73
C LYS A 175 17.69 -3.69 1.37
N LEU A 176 18.34 -4.53 2.17
CA LEU A 176 19.78 -4.83 2.12
C LEU A 176 20.35 -5.06 0.70
N ASN A 177 19.53 -5.55 -0.24
CA ASN A 177 19.89 -5.80 -1.65
C ASN A 177 18.79 -5.40 -2.68
N ASP A 178 17.74 -4.67 -2.30
CA ASP A 178 16.63 -4.32 -3.21
C ASP A 178 16.07 -2.93 -2.86
N GLU A 179 15.96 -2.04 -3.84
CA GLU A 179 15.33 -0.72 -3.66
C GLU A 179 13.92 -0.77 -4.26
N ARG A 180 12.91 -0.67 -3.38
CA ARG A 180 11.52 -0.54 -3.81
C ARG A 180 11.16 0.93 -3.96
N VAL A 181 10.62 1.27 -5.14
CA VAL A 181 10.22 2.63 -5.50
C VAL A 181 8.72 2.66 -5.75
N TRP A 182 8.01 3.52 -5.03
CA TRP A 182 6.59 3.78 -5.19
C TRP A 182 6.40 5.18 -5.79
N THR A 183 5.87 5.25 -7.00
CA THR A 183 5.44 6.48 -7.65
C THR A 183 3.95 6.72 -7.42
N LEU A 184 3.44 7.89 -7.82
CA LEU A 184 2.00 8.16 -7.80
C LEU A 184 1.19 7.08 -8.53
N SER A 185 1.64 6.65 -9.71
CA SER A 185 0.99 5.57 -10.48
C SER A 185 0.94 4.25 -9.72
N GLY A 186 2.05 3.85 -9.09
CA GLY A 186 2.10 2.64 -8.27
C GLY A 186 1.14 2.70 -7.07
N LEU A 187 1.00 3.85 -6.43
CA LEU A 187 0.04 4.05 -5.35
C LEU A 187 -1.42 4.00 -5.84
N VAL A 188 -1.70 4.50 -7.05
CA VAL A 188 -3.04 4.40 -7.66
C VAL A 188 -3.40 2.95 -7.91
N ASP A 189 -2.48 2.17 -8.47
CA ASP A 189 -2.72 0.75 -8.77
C ASP A 189 -2.83 -0.10 -7.49
N GLU A 190 -2.04 0.21 -6.47
CA GLU A 190 -2.17 -0.45 -5.17
C GLU A 190 -3.50 -0.12 -4.50
N TYR A 191 -3.96 1.13 -4.58
CA TYR A 191 -5.28 1.48 -4.07
C TYR A 191 -6.39 0.67 -4.75
N ARG A 192 -6.36 0.53 -6.08
CA ARG A 192 -7.32 -0.30 -6.84
C ARG A 192 -7.26 -1.76 -6.40
N ARG A 193 -6.05 -2.32 -6.31
CA ARG A 193 -5.85 -3.71 -5.85
C ARG A 193 -6.41 -3.93 -4.45
N LEU A 194 -6.23 -2.98 -3.53
CA LEU A 194 -6.79 -3.05 -2.18
C LEU A 194 -8.32 -2.93 -2.17
N THR A 195 -8.90 -2.11 -3.06
CA THR A 195 -10.36 -2.06 -3.26
C THR A 195 -10.90 -3.41 -3.74
N ASP A 196 -10.24 -4.05 -4.72
CA ASP A 196 -10.65 -5.37 -5.22
C ASP A 196 -10.50 -6.44 -4.13
N LEU A 197 -9.42 -6.38 -3.35
CA LEU A 197 -9.22 -7.28 -2.22
C LEU A 197 -10.34 -7.14 -1.18
N LEU A 198 -10.70 -5.91 -0.81
CA LEU A 198 -11.81 -5.66 0.12
C LEU A 198 -13.13 -6.24 -0.41
N ALA A 199 -13.45 -6.01 -1.69
CA ALA A 199 -14.65 -6.56 -2.32
C ALA A 199 -14.67 -8.10 -2.27
N HIS A 200 -13.54 -8.76 -2.51
CA HIS A 200 -13.44 -10.22 -2.39
C HIS A 200 -13.62 -10.72 -0.96
N ILE A 201 -13.07 -10.01 0.04
CA ILE A 201 -13.26 -10.35 1.46
C ILE A 201 -14.74 -10.19 1.85
N GLN A 202 -15.39 -9.12 1.41
CA GLN A 202 -16.82 -8.88 1.64
C GLN A 202 -17.70 -9.97 1.00
N ALA A 203 -17.44 -10.31 -0.26
CA ALA A 203 -18.13 -11.38 -0.95
C ALA A 203 -17.91 -12.74 -0.26
N PHE A 204 -16.71 -13.00 0.24
CA PHE A 204 -16.40 -14.22 0.99
C PHE A 204 -17.22 -14.31 2.28
N ALA A 205 -17.33 -13.22 3.04
CA ALA A 205 -18.15 -13.20 4.25
C ALA A 205 -19.64 -13.48 3.96
N GLY A 206 -20.18 -12.95 2.86
CA GLY A 206 -21.52 -13.26 2.39
C GLY A 206 -21.72 -14.76 2.13
N ARG A 207 -20.84 -15.36 1.30
CA ARG A 207 -20.89 -16.82 1.02
C ARG A 207 -20.73 -17.68 2.26
N SER A 208 -19.89 -17.24 3.20
CA SER A 208 -19.64 -17.96 4.46
C SER A 208 -20.89 -18.00 5.33
N ARG A 209 -21.61 -16.88 5.41
CA ARG A 209 -22.90 -16.79 6.09
C ARG A 209 -23.94 -17.71 5.45
N ASP A 210 -24.08 -17.65 4.13
CA ASP A 210 -25.05 -18.47 3.39
C ASP A 210 -24.79 -19.98 3.60
N ALA A 211 -23.52 -20.39 3.58
CA ALA A 211 -23.13 -21.77 3.84
C ALA A 211 -23.39 -22.21 5.29
N SER A 212 -23.13 -21.32 6.26
CA SER A 212 -23.45 -21.56 7.66
C SER A 212 -24.96 -21.77 7.85
N ASP A 213 -25.79 -20.92 7.24
CA ASP A 213 -27.25 -21.02 7.32
C ASP A 213 -27.78 -22.29 6.65
N ALA A 214 -27.23 -22.70 5.51
CA ALA A 214 -27.62 -23.92 4.80
C ALA A 214 -27.26 -25.21 5.55
N SER A 215 -26.21 -25.18 6.37
CA SER A 215 -25.75 -26.35 7.14
C SER A 215 -26.58 -26.64 8.39
N ARG A 216 -27.56 -25.78 8.72
CA ARG A 216 -28.39 -25.94 9.92
C ARG A 216 -29.37 -27.11 9.78
N PRO A 217 -29.52 -27.95 10.82
CA PRO A 217 -30.62 -28.89 10.87
C PRO A 217 -31.93 -28.11 10.84
N LYS A 218 -32.77 -28.34 9.82
CA LYS A 218 -34.14 -27.80 9.81
C LYS A 218 -34.83 -28.30 11.07
N ALA A 219 -35.34 -27.39 11.88
CA ALA A 219 -36.20 -27.77 13.01
C ALA A 219 -37.28 -28.71 12.47
N ALA A 220 -37.35 -29.93 13.00
CA ALA A 220 -38.42 -30.85 12.64
C ALA A 220 -39.75 -30.12 12.87
N PRO A 221 -40.71 -30.18 11.93
CA PRO A 221 -42.00 -29.54 12.13
C PRO A 221 -42.57 -30.09 13.43
N GLY A 222 -42.72 -29.22 14.43
CA GLY A 222 -43.22 -29.60 15.73
C GLY A 222 -44.54 -30.31 15.54
N HIS A 223 -44.62 -31.56 16.00
CA HIS A 223 -45.91 -32.24 16.14
C HIS A 223 -46.73 -31.39 17.12
N GLY A 224 -47.72 -30.66 16.57
CA GLY A 224 -48.73 -29.99 17.35
C GLY A 224 -49.42 -31.03 18.23
N VAL A 225 -49.31 -30.85 19.54
CA VAL A 225 -50.12 -31.52 20.55
C VAL A 225 -51.43 -30.74 20.67
#